data_AF-A0AAD8H946-F1
#
_entry.id   AF-A0AAD8H946-F1
#
_cell.length_a   1.000
_cell.length_b   1.000
_cell.length_c   1.000
_cell.angle_alpha   90.00
_cell.angle_beta   90.00
_cell.angle_gamma   90.00
#
_symmetry.space_group_name_H-M   'P 1'
#
loop_
_entity.id
_entity.type
_entity.pdbx_description
1 polymer ?
#
loop_
_entity_poly.entity_id
_entity_poly.type
_entity_poly.pdbx_seq_one_letter_code
_entity_poly.pdbx_strand_id
1 'polypeptide(L)'
;MPPSPSRQPVLGNFHQLGLLPHRNLRYLAQKHGPIMLLYLGSVPTLVLSSVDAAREVMKICIWEKYSEEGSGKEFKKLLKQFLELLGSYSFADFVPWLGWVDRISGLDAKMDRVSKEVDEFLQGVIQEHVNKQELHLGVKDVQLEHKEDFVDMLLRIQKETTHGMSIENDTVKAILLDIYAAGTAITATILEWAMSELLRHPYAMSTVQRKMREILGCRPELTDGDLEKMQHLRAVIKETLRLHLPMLLLIPRSAREDVKVNGYDIAAGTMVTTNAWDPATWNEPEEFQPARFFNSYIDFRGKNFQLIPFGAGRRGRPGIVSAMATNAEI
;
A
#
# COMPACT_ATOMS: atom_id res chain seq x y z
N MET A 1 10.29 11.82 -25.52
CA MET A 1 9.24 12.00 -24.49
C MET A 1 8.02 11.14 -24.82
N PRO A 2 7.28 10.64 -23.83
CA PRO A 2 6.04 9.88 -24.02
C PRO A 2 4.91 10.71 -24.67
N PRO A 3 3.91 10.06 -25.29
CA PRO A 3 2.72 10.74 -25.79
C PRO A 3 1.92 11.40 -24.65
N SER A 4 1.33 12.57 -24.92
CA SER A 4 0.54 13.35 -23.97
C SER A 4 -0.83 13.71 -24.55
N PRO A 5 -1.94 13.44 -23.84
CA PRO A 5 -3.25 13.99 -24.19
C PRO A 5 -3.26 15.52 -24.11
N SER A 6 -4.14 16.17 -24.88
CA SER A 6 -4.32 17.63 -24.82
C SER A 6 -4.62 18.09 -23.39
N ARG A 7 -3.97 19.18 -22.96
CA ARG A 7 -4.00 19.72 -21.60
C ARG A 7 -4.56 21.14 -21.61
N GLN A 8 -5.31 21.50 -20.58
CA GLN A 8 -5.79 22.88 -20.39
C GLN A 8 -4.70 23.76 -19.75
N PRO A 9 -4.69 25.08 -20.00
CA PRO A 9 -3.88 26.03 -19.24
C PRO A 9 -4.17 25.91 -17.73
N VAL A 10 -3.15 26.06 -16.90
CA VAL A 10 -3.19 25.96 -15.42
C VAL A 10 -3.57 24.59 -14.86
N LEU A 11 -4.71 24.01 -15.26
CA LEU A 11 -5.24 22.74 -14.72
C LEU A 11 -4.57 21.50 -15.31
N GLY A 12 -3.88 21.62 -16.44
CA GLY A 12 -3.29 20.48 -17.14
C GLY A 12 -4.36 19.46 -17.56
N ASN A 13 -4.22 18.23 -17.07
CA ASN A 13 -5.05 17.08 -17.38
C ASN A 13 -6.03 16.69 -16.24
N PHE A 14 -6.12 17.47 -15.14
CA PHE A 14 -7.04 17.17 -14.02
C PHE A 14 -8.49 16.92 -14.47
N HIS A 15 -8.97 17.73 -15.41
CA HIS A 15 -10.31 17.63 -16.00
C HIS A 15 -10.61 16.27 -16.67
N GLN A 16 -9.58 15.45 -16.94
CA GLN A 16 -9.71 14.14 -17.59
C GLN A 16 -9.73 12.98 -16.58
N LEU A 17 -9.43 13.21 -15.30
CA LEU A 17 -9.40 12.15 -14.29
C LEU A 17 -10.81 11.78 -13.79
N GLY A 18 -11.69 12.76 -13.61
CA GLY A 18 -13.07 12.54 -13.13
C GLY A 18 -13.16 11.81 -11.78
N LEU A 19 -14.33 11.22 -11.50
CA LEU A 19 -14.60 10.52 -10.22
C LEU A 19 -13.95 9.12 -10.12
N LEU A 20 -13.56 8.51 -11.24
CA LEU A 20 -12.93 7.18 -11.28
C LEU A 20 -11.62 7.24 -12.09
N PRO A 21 -10.54 7.82 -11.53
CA PRO A 21 -9.30 8.08 -12.27
C PRO A 21 -8.72 6.84 -12.96
N HIS A 22 -8.73 5.68 -12.31
CA HIS A 22 -8.24 4.41 -12.88
C HIS A 22 -8.98 3.99 -14.17
N ARG A 23 -10.28 4.28 -14.31
CA ARG A 23 -11.05 4.00 -15.54
C ARG A 23 -10.73 4.99 -16.65
N ASN A 24 -10.68 6.27 -16.31
CA ASN A 24 -10.41 7.32 -17.29
C ASN A 24 -8.96 7.27 -17.78
N LEU A 25 -7.99 6.96 -16.91
CA LEU A 25 -6.61 6.69 -17.28
C LEU A 25 -6.49 5.47 -18.21
N ARG A 26 -7.28 4.40 -18.00
CA ARG A 26 -7.35 3.27 -18.93
C ARG A 26 -7.91 3.67 -20.30
N TYR A 27 -8.97 4.48 -20.35
CA TYR A 27 -9.53 5.01 -21.59
C TYR A 27 -8.53 5.89 -22.36
N LEU A 28 -7.81 6.77 -21.64
CA LEU A 28 -6.72 7.56 -22.23
C LEU A 28 -5.58 6.66 -22.74
N ALA A 29 -5.19 5.62 -22.01
CA ALA A 29 -4.15 4.68 -22.42
C ALA A 29 -4.53 3.88 -23.69
N GLN A 30 -5.82 3.54 -23.88
CA GLN A 30 -6.30 2.94 -25.13
C GLN A 30 -6.14 3.87 -26.34
N LYS A 31 -6.21 5.19 -26.14
CA LYS A 31 -6.13 6.20 -27.21
C LYS A 31 -4.70 6.72 -27.46
N HIS A 32 -3.88 6.80 -26.40
CA HIS A 32 -2.56 7.43 -26.44
C HIS A 32 -1.39 6.45 -26.21
N GLY A 33 -1.67 5.20 -25.84
CA GLY A 33 -0.67 4.18 -25.54
C GLY A 33 -0.52 3.90 -24.03
N PRO A 34 0.07 2.74 -23.66
CA PRO A 34 0.14 2.28 -22.26
C PRO A 34 1.12 3.08 -21.37
N ILE A 35 1.92 3.96 -21.97
CA ILE A 35 2.83 4.88 -21.28
C ILE A 35 2.51 6.27 -21.80
N MET A 36 1.99 7.14 -20.93
CA MET A 36 1.56 8.48 -21.30
C MET A 36 2.00 9.50 -20.26
N LEU A 37 2.32 10.71 -20.71
CA LEU A 37 2.68 11.84 -19.86
C LEU A 37 1.46 12.74 -19.68
N LEU A 38 1.02 12.91 -18.43
CA LEU A 38 0.01 13.88 -18.01
C LEU A 38 0.68 15.04 -17.27
N TYR A 39 -0.05 16.15 -17.12
CA TYR A 39 0.29 17.25 -16.25
C TYR A 39 -0.82 17.42 -15.22
N LEU A 40 -0.53 17.17 -13.95
CA LEU A 40 -1.47 17.44 -12.86
C LEU A 40 -1.17 18.85 -12.36
N GLY A 41 -1.95 19.83 -12.83
CA GLY A 41 -1.55 21.23 -12.75
C GLY A 41 -0.26 21.48 -13.54
N SER A 42 0.78 21.93 -12.84
CA SER A 42 2.15 22.05 -13.38
C SER A 42 3.01 20.78 -13.27
N VAL A 43 2.59 19.74 -12.52
CA VAL A 43 3.44 18.57 -12.23
C VAL A 43 3.41 17.52 -13.35
N PRO A 44 4.56 17.22 -14.00
CA PRO A 44 4.64 16.15 -14.99
C PRO A 44 4.46 14.78 -14.31
N THR A 45 3.44 14.03 -14.75
CA THR A 45 3.03 12.74 -14.20
C THR A 45 2.99 11.68 -15.31
N LEU A 46 3.98 10.79 -15.33
CA LEU A 46 4.00 9.59 -16.15
C LEU A 46 2.99 8.57 -15.61
N VAL A 47 2.07 8.11 -16.45
CA VAL A 47 1.11 7.07 -16.12
C VAL A 47 1.46 5.80 -16.89
N LEU A 48 1.63 4.70 -16.15
CA LEU A 48 1.85 3.37 -16.68
C LEU A 48 0.55 2.57 -16.57
N SER A 49 0.05 2.06 -17.69
CA SER A 49 -1.19 1.28 -17.77
C SER A 49 -0.99 -0.04 -18.51
N SER A 50 0.20 -0.64 -18.42
CA SER A 50 0.43 -2.02 -18.82
C SER A 50 1.45 -2.73 -17.92
N VAL A 51 1.31 -4.05 -17.88
CA VAL A 51 2.16 -4.98 -17.12
C VAL A 51 3.64 -4.88 -17.50
N ASP A 52 3.96 -4.70 -18.78
CA ASP A 52 5.35 -4.65 -19.25
C ASP A 52 6.02 -3.31 -18.92
N ALA A 53 5.30 -2.19 -19.09
CA ALA A 53 5.76 -0.86 -18.70
C ALA A 53 6.01 -0.77 -17.18
N ALA A 54 5.08 -1.27 -16.37
CA ALA A 54 5.25 -1.37 -14.93
C ALA A 54 6.46 -2.23 -14.55
N ARG A 55 6.69 -3.34 -15.26
CA ARG A 55 7.84 -4.23 -15.01
C ARG A 55 9.18 -3.56 -15.29
N GLU A 56 9.28 -2.81 -16.37
CA GLU A 56 10.51 -2.10 -16.76
C GLU A 56 10.86 -1.02 -15.72
N VAL A 57 9.91 -0.12 -15.46
CA VAL A 57 10.07 1.01 -14.53
C VAL A 57 10.37 0.57 -13.10
N MET A 58 9.65 -0.43 -12.57
CA MET A 58 9.84 -0.86 -11.18
C MET A 58 11.13 -1.66 -10.94
N LYS A 59 11.80 -2.13 -12.00
CA LYS A 59 13.10 -2.82 -11.90
C LYS A 59 14.30 -1.87 -11.99
N ILE A 60 14.24 -0.90 -12.91
CA ILE A 60 15.42 -0.12 -13.30
C ILE A 60 15.76 0.97 -12.28
N CYS A 61 14.80 1.82 -11.92
CA CYS A 61 15.13 3.08 -11.24
C CYS A 61 15.09 2.99 -9.72
N ILE A 62 15.82 3.91 -9.08
CA ILE A 62 15.75 4.17 -7.64
C ILE A 62 14.70 5.26 -7.41
N TRP A 63 13.73 4.99 -6.53
CA TRP A 63 12.54 5.83 -6.34
C TRP A 63 12.46 6.41 -4.93
N GLU A 64 12.09 7.68 -4.81
CA GLU A 64 11.71 8.31 -3.54
C GLU A 64 10.24 8.06 -3.17
N LYS A 65 9.95 8.21 -1.87
CA LYS A 65 8.66 7.97 -1.22
C LYS A 65 8.17 9.30 -0.65
N TYR A 66 6.90 9.65 -0.90
CA TYR A 66 6.19 10.67 -0.09
C TYR A 66 5.72 9.99 1.21
N SER A 67 5.91 10.63 2.37
CA SER A 67 5.87 9.97 3.69
C SER A 67 5.28 10.87 4.76
N GLU A 68 4.32 10.37 5.54
CA GLU A 68 3.81 10.98 6.78
C GLU A 68 2.92 9.97 7.56
N GLU A 69 2.40 10.25 8.79
CA GLU A 69 2.01 9.21 9.79
C GLU A 69 0.59 9.24 10.50
N GLY A 70 -0.18 8.10 10.62
CA GLY A 70 -0.54 7.24 11.83
C GLY A 70 -1.96 7.17 12.51
N SER A 71 -2.46 6.14 13.28
CA SER A 71 -2.19 4.66 13.46
C SER A 71 -2.97 3.82 14.62
N GLY A 72 -4.24 4.03 15.07
CA GLY A 72 -5.01 3.09 16.01
C GLY A 72 -6.11 3.52 17.09
N LYS A 73 -7.38 3.04 17.04
CA LYS A 73 -8.63 3.39 17.84
C LYS A 73 -9.09 4.87 17.94
N GLU A 74 -8.72 5.66 18.95
CA GLU A 74 -8.79 7.15 18.82
C GLU A 74 -7.87 7.55 17.66
N PHE A 75 -6.66 6.99 17.71
CA PHE A 75 -5.68 7.05 16.67
C PHE A 75 -6.11 6.26 15.40
N LYS A 76 -7.25 5.52 15.34
CA LYS A 76 -7.86 4.97 14.08
C LYS A 76 -8.62 6.09 13.37
N LYS A 77 -9.24 7.00 14.11
CA LYS A 77 -9.78 8.25 13.59
C LYS A 77 -8.64 9.16 13.15
N LEU A 78 -7.53 9.24 13.90
CA LEU A 78 -6.30 9.90 13.41
C LEU A 78 -5.79 9.22 12.13
N LEU A 79 -5.63 7.90 12.11
CA LEU A 79 -5.18 7.14 10.92
C LEU A 79 -6.07 7.39 9.72
N LYS A 80 -7.39 7.48 9.92
CA LYS A 80 -8.33 7.79 8.86
C LYS A 80 -8.13 9.22 8.35
N GLN A 81 -8.10 10.22 9.24
CA GLN A 81 -7.84 11.61 8.87
C GLN A 81 -6.47 11.80 8.21
N PHE A 82 -5.51 11.01 8.64
CA PHE A 82 -4.15 10.99 8.16
C PHE A 82 -4.05 10.34 6.76
N LEU A 83 -4.65 9.17 6.55
CA LEU A 83 -4.76 8.54 5.22
C LEU A 83 -5.63 9.39 4.26
N GLU A 84 -6.62 10.11 4.78
CA GLU A 84 -7.38 11.13 4.02
C GLU A 84 -6.47 12.29 3.57
N LEU A 85 -5.55 12.76 4.43
CA LEU A 85 -4.58 13.80 4.08
C LEU A 85 -3.56 13.31 3.04
N LEU A 86 -2.99 12.11 3.19
CA LEU A 86 -2.14 11.49 2.15
C LEU A 86 -2.84 11.32 0.80
N GLY A 87 -4.16 11.14 0.80
CA GLY A 87 -4.98 11.06 -0.40
C GLY A 87 -5.53 12.41 -0.88
N SER A 88 -5.24 13.50 -0.18
CA SER A 88 -5.78 14.83 -0.50
C SER A 88 -4.98 15.54 -1.59
N TYR A 89 -5.65 16.41 -2.35
CA TYR A 89 -5.01 17.22 -3.39
C TYR A 89 -4.62 18.57 -2.80
N SER A 90 -3.35 18.73 -2.44
CA SER A 90 -2.74 20.02 -2.08
C SER A 90 -2.58 20.92 -3.31
N PHE A 91 -3.03 22.17 -3.25
CA PHE A 91 -2.78 23.13 -4.32
C PHE A 91 -1.30 23.48 -4.43
N ALA A 92 -0.56 23.54 -3.32
CA ALA A 92 0.88 23.78 -3.30
C ALA A 92 1.67 22.74 -4.11
N ASP A 93 1.27 21.46 -4.06
CA ASP A 93 1.96 20.38 -4.78
C ASP A 93 1.74 20.46 -6.29
N PHE A 94 0.49 20.70 -6.72
CA PHE A 94 0.13 20.65 -8.14
C PHE A 94 0.16 22.00 -8.86
N VAL A 95 -0.09 23.10 -8.15
CA VAL A 95 -0.20 24.48 -8.66
C VAL A 95 0.45 25.44 -7.64
N PRO A 96 1.80 25.47 -7.51
CA PRO A 96 2.48 26.05 -6.35
C PRO A 96 2.11 27.49 -5.96
N TRP A 97 1.76 28.34 -6.94
CA TRP A 97 1.33 29.72 -6.70
C TRP A 97 -0.09 29.86 -6.10
N LEU A 98 -0.85 28.76 -6.05
CA LEU A 98 -2.12 28.64 -5.35
C LEU A 98 -1.98 27.98 -3.96
N GLY A 99 -0.78 27.72 -3.45
CA GLY A 99 -0.58 27.14 -2.11
C GLY A 99 -1.19 27.95 -0.94
N TRP A 100 -1.56 29.22 -1.17
CA TRP A 100 -2.37 29.99 -0.21
C TRP A 100 -3.81 29.45 -0.05
N VAL A 101 -4.32 28.70 -1.02
CA VAL A 101 -5.64 28.05 -0.96
C VAL A 101 -5.64 26.93 0.07
N ASP A 102 -4.54 26.23 0.26
CA ASP A 102 -4.39 25.19 1.28
C ASP A 102 -4.49 25.78 2.70
N ARG A 103 -3.91 26.97 2.91
CA ARG A 103 -4.08 27.77 4.14
C ARG A 103 -5.52 28.21 4.38
N ILE A 104 -6.20 28.75 3.36
CA ILE A 104 -7.57 29.28 3.51
C ILE A 104 -8.61 28.16 3.64
N SER A 105 -8.40 27.02 2.97
CA SER A 105 -9.23 25.82 3.13
C SER A 105 -9.00 25.11 4.47
N GLY A 106 -7.95 25.49 5.21
CA GLY A 106 -7.56 24.87 6.48
C GLY A 106 -6.86 23.52 6.31
N LEU A 107 -6.37 23.20 5.11
CA LEU A 107 -5.62 21.98 4.83
C LEU A 107 -4.29 21.97 5.60
N ASP A 108 -3.49 23.04 5.50
CA ASP A 108 -2.25 23.23 6.30
C ASP A 108 -2.54 23.02 7.80
N ALA A 109 -3.56 23.70 8.34
CA ALA A 109 -3.92 23.63 9.76
C ALA A 109 -4.51 22.27 10.19
N LYS A 110 -5.01 21.46 9.25
CA LYS A 110 -5.40 20.05 9.49
C LYS A 110 -4.17 19.15 9.44
N MET A 111 -3.25 19.38 8.51
CA MET A 111 -1.97 18.69 8.36
C MET A 111 -1.13 18.81 9.64
N ASP A 112 -0.82 20.05 10.04
CA ASP A 112 -0.04 20.36 11.25
C ASP A 112 -0.63 19.69 12.50
N ARG A 113 -1.96 19.72 12.63
CA ARG A 113 -2.67 19.15 13.78
C ARG A 113 -2.59 17.63 13.79
N VAL A 114 -2.92 16.97 12.69
CA VAL A 114 -2.93 15.50 12.61
C VAL A 114 -1.51 14.97 12.76
N SER A 115 -0.52 15.60 12.10
CA SER A 115 0.90 15.25 12.24
C SER A 115 1.35 15.34 13.71
N LYS A 116 1.00 16.41 14.43
CA LYS A 116 1.30 16.56 15.85
C LYS A 116 0.58 15.53 16.74
N GLU A 117 -0.71 15.31 16.54
CA GLU A 117 -1.51 14.34 17.29
C GLU A 117 -0.99 12.90 17.10
N VAL A 118 -0.36 12.61 15.97
CA VAL A 118 0.30 11.32 15.70
C VAL A 118 1.71 11.24 16.29
N ASP A 119 2.53 12.28 16.16
CA ASP A 119 3.86 12.31 16.77
C ASP A 119 3.78 12.09 18.29
N GLU A 120 2.85 12.79 18.96
CA GLU A 120 2.58 12.64 20.39
C GLU A 120 2.15 11.20 20.74
N PHE A 121 1.34 10.55 19.89
CA PHE A 121 0.96 9.14 20.09
C PHE A 121 2.16 8.20 19.94
N LEU A 122 2.92 8.30 18.83
CA LEU A 122 4.03 7.39 18.53
C LEU A 122 5.15 7.54 19.57
N GLN A 123 5.40 8.77 20.02
CA GLN A 123 6.28 9.06 21.14
C GLN A 123 5.79 8.40 22.44
N GLY A 124 4.48 8.43 22.71
CA GLY A 124 3.86 7.74 23.84
C GLY A 124 4.08 6.23 23.81
N VAL A 125 3.89 5.59 22.65
CA VAL A 125 4.18 4.14 22.47
C VAL A 125 5.64 3.83 22.72
N ILE A 126 6.57 4.59 22.12
CA ILE A 126 8.01 4.39 22.31
C ILE A 126 8.38 4.51 23.79
N GLN A 127 7.88 5.55 24.48
CA GLN A 127 8.16 5.76 25.90
C GLN A 127 7.60 4.63 26.79
N GLU A 128 6.43 4.08 26.47
CA GLU A 128 5.86 2.94 27.20
C GLU A 128 6.77 1.70 27.14
N HIS A 129 7.34 1.39 25.97
CA HIS A 129 8.23 0.24 25.80
C HIS A 129 9.60 0.47 26.44
N VAL A 130 10.16 1.68 26.32
CA VAL A 130 11.39 2.08 27.04
C VAL A 130 11.22 1.90 28.55
N ASN A 131 10.13 2.41 29.13
CA ASN A 131 9.85 2.29 30.56
C ASN A 131 9.71 0.82 31.01
N LYS A 132 9.03 -0.03 30.21
CA LYS A 132 8.92 -1.48 30.49
C LYS A 132 10.29 -2.16 30.52
N GLN A 133 11.17 -1.86 29.57
CA GLN A 133 12.53 -2.42 29.52
C GLN A 133 13.37 -2.02 30.76
N GLU A 134 13.29 -0.77 31.21
CA GLU A 134 13.98 -0.32 32.43
C GLU A 134 13.45 -1.00 33.71
N LEU A 135 12.13 -1.14 33.82
CA LEU A 135 11.48 -1.88 34.92
C LEU A 135 11.93 -3.35 35.00
N HIS A 136 12.16 -4.00 33.86
CA HIS A 136 12.63 -5.40 33.82
C HIS A 136 14.14 -5.54 34.14
N LEU A 137 14.97 -4.55 33.79
CA LEU A 137 16.38 -4.53 34.19
C LEU A 137 16.58 -4.37 35.71
N GLY A 138 15.61 -3.78 36.42
CA GLY A 138 15.63 -3.61 37.87
C GLY A 138 15.23 -4.84 38.70
N VAL A 139 14.56 -5.85 38.12
CA VAL A 139 14.00 -6.99 38.84
C VAL A 139 14.56 -8.31 38.30
N LYS A 140 15.62 -8.82 38.94
CA LYS A 140 16.38 -10.00 38.45
C LYS A 140 15.69 -11.37 38.61
N ASP A 141 14.55 -11.46 39.31
CA ASP A 141 14.02 -12.75 39.83
C ASP A 141 12.55 -13.05 39.46
N VAL A 142 12.02 -12.52 38.35
CA VAL A 142 10.74 -13.01 37.80
C VAL A 142 10.89 -13.35 36.32
N GLN A 143 10.90 -14.65 36.02
CA GLN A 143 10.71 -15.18 34.68
C GLN A 143 9.26 -14.98 34.21
N LEU A 144 8.87 -13.74 33.98
CA LEU A 144 7.79 -13.44 33.06
C LEU A 144 8.33 -13.67 31.64
N GLU A 145 7.64 -14.50 30.86
CA GLU A 145 7.90 -14.62 29.41
C GLU A 145 7.54 -13.30 28.73
N HIS A 146 8.46 -12.34 28.78
CA HIS A 146 8.34 -11.08 28.06
C HIS A 146 8.51 -11.39 26.56
N LYS A 147 7.38 -11.61 25.89
CA LYS A 147 7.33 -11.85 24.45
C LYS A 147 7.70 -10.56 23.73
N GLU A 148 9.00 -10.41 23.43
CA GLU A 148 9.57 -9.30 22.67
C GLU A 148 8.70 -8.97 21.45
N ASP A 149 8.20 -7.74 21.39
CA ASP A 149 7.37 -7.29 20.29
C ASP A 149 8.16 -6.49 19.24
N PHE A 150 7.47 -6.02 18.20
CA PHE A 150 8.12 -5.32 17.10
C PHE A 150 8.70 -3.95 17.52
N VAL A 151 8.10 -3.27 18.50
CA VAL A 151 8.63 -2.02 19.06
C VAL A 151 9.92 -2.32 19.83
N ASP A 152 9.92 -3.35 20.66
CA ASP A 152 11.12 -3.78 21.40
C ASP A 152 12.28 -4.13 20.47
N MET A 153 12.02 -4.86 19.38
CA MET A 153 13.02 -5.20 18.38
C MET A 153 13.64 -3.96 17.72
N LEU A 154 12.83 -2.94 17.37
CA LEU A 154 13.35 -1.68 16.81
C LEU A 154 14.20 -0.92 17.84
N LEU A 155 13.75 -0.85 19.09
CA LEU A 155 14.49 -0.19 20.17
C LEU A 155 15.80 -0.92 20.51
N ARG A 156 15.85 -2.26 20.40
CA ARG A 156 17.09 -3.03 20.52
C ARG A 156 18.06 -2.70 19.38
N ILE A 157 17.60 -2.71 18.13
CA ILE A 157 18.44 -2.37 16.96
C ILE A 157 18.99 -0.93 17.08
N GLN A 158 18.15 0.02 17.52
CA GLN A 158 18.57 1.39 17.80
C GLN A 158 19.71 1.46 18.84
N LYS A 159 19.64 0.66 19.91
CA LYS A 159 20.67 0.59 20.97
C LYS A 159 21.95 -0.14 20.53
N GLU A 160 21.85 -1.16 19.68
CA GLU A 160 22.97 -2.02 19.27
C GLU A 160 23.82 -1.45 18.12
N THR A 161 23.31 -0.46 17.37
CA THR A 161 23.94 -0.02 16.11
C THR A 161 25.26 0.73 16.33
N THR A 162 26.35 -0.04 16.34
CA THR A 162 27.73 0.40 16.61
C THR A 162 28.49 0.81 15.32
N HIS A 163 27.80 0.92 14.19
CA HIS A 163 28.42 1.03 12.84
C HIS A 163 27.93 2.22 11.99
N GLY A 164 27.91 3.41 12.58
CA GLY A 164 27.95 4.68 11.81
C GLY A 164 26.63 5.20 11.22
N MET A 165 25.50 4.49 11.38
CA MET A 165 24.16 5.04 11.12
C MET A 165 23.29 4.83 12.36
N SER A 166 23.06 5.87 13.16
CA SER A 166 22.09 5.78 14.26
C SER A 166 20.67 5.81 13.69
N ILE A 167 19.81 4.91 14.15
CA ILE A 167 18.37 5.00 13.85
C ILE A 167 17.78 6.06 14.79
N GLU A 168 17.50 7.24 14.27
CA GLU A 168 16.90 8.32 15.06
C GLU A 168 15.49 7.94 15.53
N ASN A 169 15.05 8.52 16.64
CA ASN A 169 13.73 8.27 17.22
C ASN A 169 12.60 8.52 16.21
N ASP A 170 12.71 9.56 15.39
CA ASP A 170 11.72 9.88 14.35
C ASP A 170 11.75 8.87 13.19
N THR A 171 12.88 8.18 12.97
CA THR A 171 12.93 7.02 12.06
C THR A 171 12.21 5.79 12.67
N VAL A 172 12.25 5.62 13.99
CA VAL A 172 11.48 4.56 14.67
C VAL A 172 9.98 4.84 14.55
N LYS A 173 9.54 6.07 14.78
CA LYS A 173 8.15 6.53 14.54
C LYS A 173 7.71 6.20 13.10
N ALA A 174 8.48 6.68 12.11
CA ALA A 174 8.26 6.46 10.67
C ALA A 174 8.05 4.99 10.27
N ILE A 175 8.75 4.06 10.93
CA ILE A 175 8.62 2.62 10.69
C ILE A 175 7.37 2.03 11.38
N LEU A 176 7.13 2.42 12.63
CA LEU A 176 5.96 1.98 13.42
C LEU A 176 4.65 2.37 12.74
N LEU A 177 4.58 3.58 12.20
CA LEU A 177 3.52 3.94 11.27
C LEU A 177 3.38 2.95 10.14
N ASP A 178 4.42 2.83 9.29
CA ASP A 178 4.23 2.42 7.89
C ASP A 178 3.66 1.00 7.88
N ILE A 179 4.06 0.23 8.88
CA ILE A 179 3.55 -1.09 9.23
C ILE A 179 2.11 -1.04 9.73
N TYR A 180 1.75 -0.20 10.70
CA TYR A 180 0.36 -0.12 11.18
C TYR A 180 -0.62 0.41 10.12
N ALA A 181 -0.26 1.46 9.41
CA ALA A 181 -1.07 2.08 8.36
C ALA A 181 -1.28 1.12 7.18
N ALA A 182 -0.21 0.45 6.74
CA ALA A 182 -0.31 -0.61 5.73
C ALA A 182 -1.09 -1.83 6.26
N GLY A 183 -0.91 -2.19 7.52
CA GLY A 183 -1.50 -3.37 8.14
C GLY A 183 -3.01 -3.22 8.34
N THR A 184 -3.49 -2.11 8.91
CA THR A 184 -4.86 -2.03 9.43
C THR A 184 -5.91 -1.69 8.39
N ALA A 185 -5.69 -0.65 7.57
CA ALA A 185 -6.71 -0.19 6.61
C ALA A 185 -6.87 -1.17 5.43
N ILE A 186 -5.75 -1.75 4.99
CA ILE A 186 -5.70 -2.62 3.81
C ILE A 186 -6.27 -4.00 4.12
N THR A 187 -5.92 -4.61 5.26
CA THR A 187 -6.49 -5.92 5.66
C THR A 187 -8.00 -5.84 5.86
N ALA A 188 -8.50 -4.82 6.58
CA ALA A 188 -9.93 -4.60 6.77
C ALA A 188 -10.67 -4.47 5.42
N THR A 189 -10.16 -3.66 4.50
CA THR A 189 -10.76 -3.50 3.16
C THR A 189 -10.76 -4.82 2.38
N ILE A 190 -9.68 -5.60 2.42
CA ILE A 190 -9.60 -6.91 1.76
C ILE A 190 -10.60 -7.89 2.37
N LEU A 191 -10.73 -7.93 3.70
CA LEU A 191 -11.64 -8.82 4.40
C LEU A 191 -13.11 -8.47 4.10
N GLU A 192 -13.47 -7.18 4.12
CA GLU A 192 -14.81 -6.69 3.74
C GLU A 192 -15.17 -7.13 2.31
N TRP A 193 -14.27 -6.93 1.33
CA TRP A 193 -14.50 -7.36 -0.05
C TRP A 193 -14.50 -8.89 -0.20
N ALA A 194 -13.62 -9.61 0.48
CA ALA A 194 -13.59 -11.08 0.41
C ALA A 194 -14.90 -11.68 0.95
N MET A 195 -15.39 -11.17 2.08
CA MET A 195 -16.68 -11.59 2.66
C MET A 195 -17.85 -11.19 1.77
N SER A 196 -17.84 -9.97 1.20
CA SER A 196 -18.85 -9.54 0.23
C SER A 196 -18.92 -10.48 -0.99
N GLU A 197 -17.78 -10.82 -1.58
CA GLU A 197 -17.73 -11.73 -2.73
C GLU A 197 -18.12 -13.16 -2.38
N LEU A 198 -17.71 -13.68 -1.23
CA LEU A 198 -18.12 -15.01 -0.76
C LEU A 198 -19.64 -15.10 -0.51
N LEU A 199 -20.25 -14.05 0.06
CA LEU A 199 -21.69 -13.98 0.26
C LEU A 199 -22.46 -13.88 -1.07
N ARG A 200 -21.90 -13.21 -2.08
CA ARG A 200 -22.45 -13.15 -3.45
C ARG A 200 -22.26 -14.44 -4.24
N HIS A 201 -21.29 -15.28 -3.87
CA HIS A 201 -20.95 -16.53 -4.55
C HIS A 201 -21.05 -17.76 -3.61
N PRO A 202 -22.26 -18.23 -3.26
CA PRO A 202 -22.46 -19.31 -2.29
C PRO A 202 -21.69 -20.62 -2.59
N TYR A 203 -21.46 -20.93 -3.86
CA TYR A 203 -20.64 -22.08 -4.27
C TYR A 203 -19.17 -21.94 -3.86
N ALA A 204 -18.59 -20.74 -3.98
CA ALA A 204 -17.23 -20.47 -3.51
C ALA A 204 -17.16 -20.55 -1.98
N MET A 205 -18.10 -19.92 -1.29
CA MET A 205 -18.21 -19.93 0.18
C MET A 205 -18.33 -21.34 0.76
N SER A 206 -19.31 -22.13 0.29
CA SER A 206 -19.48 -23.52 0.71
C SER A 206 -18.25 -24.39 0.40
N THR A 207 -17.55 -24.15 -0.70
CA THR A 207 -16.30 -24.85 -1.04
C THR A 207 -15.16 -24.52 -0.07
N VAL A 208 -14.94 -23.23 0.24
CA VAL A 208 -13.94 -22.79 1.23
C VAL A 208 -14.25 -23.38 2.60
N GLN A 209 -15.48 -23.21 3.09
CA GLN A 209 -15.92 -23.75 4.39
C GLN A 209 -15.75 -25.27 4.49
N ARG A 210 -16.09 -26.02 3.43
CA ARG A 210 -15.89 -27.47 3.39
C ARG A 210 -14.40 -27.81 3.45
N LYS A 211 -13.55 -27.14 2.65
CA LYS A 211 -12.10 -27.38 2.65
C LYS A 211 -11.43 -27.02 3.98
N MET A 212 -11.91 -25.97 4.65
CA MET A 212 -11.46 -25.58 5.99
C MET A 212 -11.81 -26.67 7.02
N ARG A 213 -13.03 -27.22 6.99
CA ARG A 213 -13.44 -28.38 7.82
C ARG A 213 -12.61 -29.64 7.52
N GLU A 214 -12.27 -29.91 6.26
CA GLU A 214 -11.39 -31.04 5.88
C GLU A 214 -9.96 -30.90 6.44
N ILE A 215 -9.44 -29.67 6.59
CA ILE A 215 -8.08 -29.40 7.12
C ILE A 215 -8.06 -29.39 8.66
N LEU A 216 -9.05 -28.75 9.30
CA LEU A 216 -9.15 -28.68 10.76
C LEU A 216 -9.58 -30.01 11.39
N GLY A 217 -10.50 -30.74 10.74
CA GLY A 217 -11.15 -31.90 11.32
C GLY A 217 -11.96 -31.49 12.55
N CYS A 218 -11.53 -31.94 13.74
CA CYS A 218 -12.12 -31.58 15.03
C CYS A 218 -11.28 -30.56 15.82
N ARG A 219 -10.19 -30.03 15.26
CA ARG A 219 -9.33 -29.05 15.96
C ARG A 219 -10.00 -27.67 16.00
N PRO A 220 -9.95 -26.95 17.14
CA PRO A 220 -10.48 -25.60 17.25
C PRO A 220 -9.57 -24.54 16.60
N GLU A 221 -8.27 -24.82 16.46
CA GLU A 221 -7.23 -23.85 16.09
C GLU A 221 -6.42 -24.30 14.87
N LEU A 222 -5.95 -23.31 14.12
CA LEU A 222 -5.09 -23.48 12.95
C LEU A 222 -3.62 -23.56 13.35
N THR A 223 -2.81 -24.21 12.50
CA THR A 223 -1.34 -24.19 12.61
C THR A 223 -0.74 -23.63 11.32
N ASP A 224 0.50 -23.12 11.37
CA ASP A 224 1.21 -22.60 10.19
C ASP A 224 1.23 -23.61 9.02
N GLY A 225 1.42 -24.89 9.33
CA GLY A 225 1.39 -26.00 8.37
C GLY A 225 0.01 -26.30 7.77
N ASP A 226 -1.06 -25.72 8.31
CA ASP A 226 -2.40 -25.77 7.71
C ASP A 226 -2.63 -24.63 6.72
N LEU A 227 -2.05 -23.44 6.96
CA LEU A 227 -2.14 -22.29 6.06
C LEU A 227 -1.60 -22.61 4.65
N GLU A 228 -0.56 -23.41 4.55
CA GLU A 228 -0.01 -23.87 3.27
C GLU A 228 -1.04 -24.66 2.45
N LYS A 229 -1.86 -25.49 3.12
CA LYS A 229 -2.89 -26.37 2.53
C LYS A 229 -4.15 -25.61 2.09
N MET A 230 -4.32 -24.35 2.50
CA MET A 230 -5.51 -23.54 2.23
C MET A 230 -5.56 -22.97 0.80
N GLN A 231 -5.33 -23.80 -0.23
CA GLN A 231 -5.32 -23.37 -1.64
C GLN A 231 -6.60 -22.62 -2.04
N HIS A 232 -7.77 -23.02 -1.52
CA HIS A 232 -9.06 -22.40 -1.85
C HIS A 232 -9.23 -21.00 -1.23
N LEU A 233 -8.88 -20.83 0.04
CA LEU A 233 -8.89 -19.50 0.69
C LEU A 233 -7.86 -18.57 0.05
N ARG A 234 -6.65 -19.07 -0.21
CA ARG A 234 -5.59 -18.31 -0.92
C ARG A 234 -6.03 -17.88 -2.32
N ALA A 235 -6.78 -18.72 -3.04
CA ALA A 235 -7.35 -18.37 -4.35
C ALA A 235 -8.44 -17.28 -4.25
N VAL A 236 -9.31 -17.35 -3.23
CA VAL A 236 -10.30 -16.31 -2.93
C VAL A 236 -9.64 -14.98 -2.58
N ILE A 237 -8.62 -14.98 -1.72
CA ILE A 237 -7.87 -13.77 -1.37
C ILE A 237 -7.19 -13.18 -2.62
N LYS A 238 -6.58 -14.01 -3.48
CA LYS A 238 -5.98 -13.57 -4.75
C LYS A 238 -7.01 -12.95 -5.71
N GLU A 239 -8.20 -13.53 -5.82
CA GLU A 239 -9.25 -13.01 -6.71
C GLU A 239 -9.89 -11.73 -6.15
N THR A 240 -10.10 -11.66 -4.83
CA THR A 240 -10.50 -10.42 -4.14
C THR A 240 -9.48 -9.32 -4.39
N LEU A 241 -8.19 -9.61 -4.23
CA LEU A 241 -7.08 -8.69 -4.51
C LEU A 241 -6.92 -8.33 -6.00
N ARG A 242 -7.54 -9.08 -6.93
CA ARG A 242 -7.53 -8.79 -8.37
C ARG A 242 -8.68 -7.86 -8.77
N LEU A 243 -9.86 -8.03 -8.18
CA LEU A 243 -11.05 -7.22 -8.46
C LEU A 243 -11.07 -5.93 -7.63
N HIS A 244 -10.75 -6.05 -6.34
CA HIS A 244 -10.94 -5.01 -5.33
C HIS A 244 -9.60 -4.55 -4.77
N LEU A 245 -8.69 -4.10 -5.64
CA LEU A 245 -7.42 -3.50 -5.20
C LEU A 245 -7.73 -2.25 -4.35
N PRO A 246 -7.33 -2.17 -3.07
CA PRO A 246 -7.58 -0.98 -2.24
C PRO A 246 -6.85 0.28 -2.74
N MET A 247 -5.86 0.13 -3.63
CA MET A 247 -5.01 1.21 -4.14
C MET A 247 -4.71 1.02 -5.64
N LEU A 248 -5.72 1.28 -6.48
CA LEU A 248 -5.71 1.00 -7.93
C LEU A 248 -4.59 1.70 -8.71
N LEU A 249 -4.07 2.84 -8.24
CA LEU A 249 -2.99 3.60 -8.88
C LEU A 249 -1.60 3.42 -8.22
N LEU A 250 -1.53 2.57 -7.17
CA LEU A 250 -0.39 2.44 -6.27
C LEU A 250 0.05 3.79 -5.66
N ILE A 251 1.15 3.79 -4.90
CA ILE A 251 1.76 5.02 -4.39
C ILE A 251 2.59 5.64 -5.54
N PRO A 252 2.39 6.93 -5.89
CA PRO A 252 3.21 7.64 -6.86
C PRO A 252 4.70 7.63 -6.45
N ARG A 253 5.58 7.61 -7.44
CA ARG A 253 7.04 7.62 -7.27
C ARG A 253 7.61 8.85 -7.97
N SER A 254 8.84 9.27 -7.64
CA SER A 254 9.54 10.34 -8.39
C SER A 254 10.85 9.84 -8.98
N ALA A 255 11.10 10.15 -10.26
CA ALA A 255 12.32 9.78 -10.96
C ALA A 255 13.51 10.57 -10.38
N ARG A 256 14.52 9.87 -9.86
CA ARG A 256 15.71 10.53 -9.27
C ARG A 256 16.69 11.12 -10.29
N GLU A 257 16.72 10.55 -11.48
CA GLU A 257 17.67 10.88 -12.55
C GLU A 257 16.98 10.72 -13.91
N ASP A 258 17.55 11.32 -14.95
CA ASP A 258 17.06 11.19 -16.32
C ASP A 258 17.21 9.74 -16.79
N VAL A 259 16.13 9.12 -17.25
CA VAL A 259 16.08 7.69 -17.58
C VAL A 259 15.28 7.41 -18.85
N LYS A 260 15.72 6.43 -19.64
CA LYS A 260 14.94 5.91 -20.78
C LYS A 260 14.05 4.75 -20.33
N VAL A 261 12.76 4.85 -20.66
CA VAL A 261 11.73 3.83 -20.40
C VAL A 261 11.00 3.54 -21.72
N ASN A 262 11.06 2.29 -22.19
CA ASN A 262 10.44 1.84 -23.45
C ASN A 262 10.81 2.73 -24.66
N GLY A 263 12.05 3.24 -24.67
CA GLY A 263 12.56 4.16 -25.70
C GLY A 263 12.26 5.65 -25.46
N TYR A 264 11.43 6.01 -24.48
CA TYR A 264 11.10 7.39 -24.13
C TYR A 264 12.03 7.94 -23.04
N ASP A 265 12.56 9.14 -23.26
CA ASP A 265 13.24 9.92 -22.21
C ASP A 265 12.24 10.45 -21.18
N ILE A 266 12.52 10.15 -19.91
CA ILE A 266 11.82 10.60 -18.70
C ILE A 266 12.81 11.45 -17.89
N ALA A 267 12.46 12.69 -17.58
CA ALA A 267 13.33 13.59 -16.83
C ALA A 267 13.26 13.34 -15.31
N ALA A 268 14.35 13.66 -14.60
CA ALA A 268 14.38 13.72 -13.15
C ALA A 268 13.25 14.62 -12.59
N GLY A 269 12.71 14.27 -11.43
CA GLY A 269 11.55 14.91 -10.81
C GLY A 269 10.20 14.53 -11.42
N THR A 270 10.15 13.77 -12.52
CA THR A 270 8.87 13.30 -13.10
C THR A 270 8.18 12.35 -12.12
N MET A 271 6.93 12.67 -11.75
CA MET A 271 6.08 11.78 -10.96
C MET A 271 5.68 10.57 -11.80
N VAL A 272 5.65 9.36 -11.23
CA VAL A 272 5.32 8.12 -11.93
C VAL A 272 4.26 7.35 -11.14
N THR A 273 3.12 7.13 -11.77
CA THR A 273 1.94 6.46 -11.20
C THR A 273 1.61 5.21 -12.03
N THR A 274 1.25 4.10 -11.38
CA THR A 274 0.98 2.82 -12.07
C THR A 274 -0.46 2.40 -11.87
N ASN A 275 -1.24 2.39 -12.94
CA ASN A 275 -2.57 1.80 -12.95
C ASN A 275 -2.44 0.27 -12.87
N ALA A 276 -2.65 -0.29 -11.67
CA ALA A 276 -2.55 -1.72 -11.41
C ALA A 276 -3.78 -2.51 -11.87
N TRP A 277 -4.83 -1.82 -12.34
CA TRP A 277 -6.04 -2.42 -12.90
C TRP A 277 -5.93 -2.48 -14.43
N ASP A 278 -5.48 -3.63 -14.95
CA ASP A 278 -5.47 -3.93 -16.39
C ASP A 278 -6.33 -5.16 -16.74
N PRO A 279 -7.64 -4.95 -17.01
CA PRO A 279 -8.55 -5.99 -17.47
C PRO A 279 -8.16 -6.68 -18.79
N ALA A 280 -7.23 -6.15 -19.60
CA ALA A 280 -6.79 -6.84 -20.82
C ALA A 280 -5.92 -8.08 -20.52
N THR A 281 -5.42 -8.21 -19.29
CA THR A 281 -4.56 -9.33 -18.87
C THR A 281 -5.30 -10.50 -18.25
N TRP A 282 -6.63 -10.42 -18.13
CA TRP A 282 -7.47 -11.41 -17.46
C TRP A 282 -8.67 -11.80 -18.33
N ASN A 283 -8.91 -13.10 -18.50
CA ASN A 283 -10.17 -13.57 -19.10
C ASN A 283 -11.33 -13.31 -18.13
N GLU A 284 -12.46 -12.84 -18.65
CA GLU A 284 -13.65 -12.45 -17.85
C GLU A 284 -13.24 -11.58 -16.64
N PRO A 285 -12.70 -10.37 -16.89
CA PRO A 285 -11.97 -9.60 -15.88
C PRO A 285 -12.88 -8.97 -14.81
N GLU A 286 -14.18 -8.88 -15.04
CA GLU A 286 -15.16 -8.37 -14.07
C GLU A 286 -15.80 -9.50 -13.23
N GLU A 287 -15.59 -10.76 -13.61
CA GLU A 287 -16.16 -11.93 -12.93
C GLU A 287 -15.29 -12.44 -11.79
N PHE A 288 -15.90 -12.73 -10.63
CA PHE A 288 -15.23 -13.33 -9.47
C PHE A 288 -15.07 -14.83 -9.65
N GLN A 289 -13.89 -15.25 -10.11
CA GLN A 289 -13.56 -16.64 -10.41
C GLN A 289 -12.26 -17.09 -9.70
N PRO A 290 -12.30 -17.42 -8.40
CA PRO A 290 -11.13 -17.93 -7.66
C PRO A 290 -10.42 -19.11 -8.34
N ALA A 291 -11.16 -19.91 -9.12
CA ALA A 291 -10.62 -21.03 -9.87
C ALA A 291 -9.46 -20.68 -10.82
N ARG A 292 -9.37 -19.42 -11.29
CA ARG A 292 -8.24 -18.95 -12.12
C ARG A 292 -6.87 -19.01 -11.42
N PHE A 293 -6.86 -19.12 -10.09
CA PHE A 293 -5.64 -19.27 -9.28
C PHE A 293 -5.32 -20.71 -8.89
N PHE A 294 -6.18 -21.69 -9.22
CA PHE A 294 -5.84 -23.09 -9.03
C PHE A 294 -4.75 -23.51 -10.01
N ASN A 295 -3.68 -24.11 -9.49
CA ASN A 295 -2.47 -24.50 -10.23
C ASN A 295 -1.79 -23.34 -11.00
N SER A 296 -2.10 -22.09 -10.64
CA SER A 296 -1.49 -20.90 -11.23
C SER A 296 -0.23 -20.48 -10.48
N TYR A 297 0.81 -20.14 -11.23
CA TYR A 297 2.05 -19.57 -10.70
C TYR A 297 1.93 -18.06 -10.38
N ILE A 298 0.79 -17.43 -10.69
CA ILE A 298 0.57 -15.99 -10.47
C ILE A 298 0.45 -15.69 -8.98
N ASP A 299 1.26 -14.74 -8.49
CA ASP A 299 1.33 -14.41 -7.08
C ASP A 299 1.65 -12.92 -6.83
N PHE A 300 1.06 -12.35 -5.77
CA PHE A 300 1.13 -10.92 -5.49
C PHE A 300 2.42 -10.46 -4.78
N ARG A 301 3.43 -11.33 -4.65
CA ARG A 301 4.76 -11.04 -4.07
C ARG A 301 5.66 -10.20 -5.00
N GLY A 302 5.08 -9.30 -5.80
CA GLY A 302 5.80 -8.37 -6.68
C GLY A 302 6.58 -9.00 -7.85
N LYS A 303 6.39 -10.30 -8.14
CA LYS A 303 7.02 -10.99 -9.29
C LYS A 303 6.11 -11.04 -10.52
N ASN A 304 4.80 -11.24 -10.31
CA ASN A 304 3.81 -11.30 -11.38
C ASN A 304 3.13 -9.94 -11.53
N PHE A 305 3.55 -9.18 -12.52
CA PHE A 305 3.08 -7.81 -12.74
C PHE A 305 1.58 -7.72 -13.14
N GLN A 306 0.94 -8.85 -13.47
CA GLN A 306 -0.52 -8.97 -13.64
C GLN A 306 -1.31 -8.82 -12.33
N LEU A 307 -0.66 -9.01 -11.16
CA LEU A 307 -1.28 -8.93 -9.84
C LEU A 307 -0.31 -8.28 -8.85
N ILE A 308 -0.33 -6.94 -8.78
CA ILE A 308 0.56 -6.13 -7.92
C ILE A 308 -0.19 -5.25 -6.89
N PRO A 309 -1.15 -5.78 -6.11
CA PRO A 309 -1.88 -4.99 -5.10
C PRO A 309 -0.98 -4.38 -4.02
N PHE A 310 0.21 -4.94 -3.82
CA PHE A 310 1.22 -4.46 -2.88
C PHE A 310 2.43 -3.81 -3.58
N GLY A 311 2.30 -3.48 -4.86
CA GLY A 311 3.38 -3.00 -5.71
C GLY A 311 4.44 -4.05 -6.04
N ALA A 312 5.54 -3.61 -6.64
CA ALA A 312 6.68 -4.45 -7.01
C ALA A 312 8.01 -3.69 -7.02
N GLY A 313 9.11 -4.45 -7.17
CA GLY A 313 10.48 -3.94 -7.20
C GLY A 313 10.97 -3.45 -5.83
N ARG A 314 11.95 -2.54 -5.82
CA ARG A 314 12.59 -2.00 -4.60
C ARG A 314 11.64 -1.30 -3.61
N ARG A 315 10.40 -1.02 -4.02
CA ARG A 315 9.36 -0.36 -3.23
C ARG A 315 8.04 -1.16 -3.24
N GLY A 316 8.11 -2.49 -3.36
CA GLY A 316 7.00 -3.36 -2.94
C GLY A 316 6.82 -3.32 -1.42
N ARG A 317 5.60 -3.48 -0.90
CA ARG A 317 5.38 -3.39 0.56
C ARG A 317 6.15 -4.51 1.30
N PRO A 318 6.84 -4.22 2.42
CA PRO A 318 7.57 -5.24 3.18
C PRO A 318 6.63 -6.19 3.94
N GLY A 319 5.50 -5.70 4.46
CA GLY A 319 4.56 -6.44 5.32
C GLY A 319 3.66 -7.47 4.62
N ILE A 320 3.94 -7.89 3.39
CA ILE A 320 3.05 -8.78 2.60
C ILE A 320 2.77 -10.10 3.34
N VAL A 321 3.77 -10.70 3.99
CA VAL A 321 3.62 -11.98 4.69
C VAL A 321 2.75 -11.84 5.94
N SER A 322 2.94 -10.76 6.72
CA SER A 322 2.11 -10.48 7.90
C SER A 322 0.65 -10.24 7.52
N ALA A 323 0.39 -9.43 6.49
CA ALA A 323 -0.96 -9.20 5.98
C ALA A 323 -1.65 -10.48 5.44
N MET A 324 -0.88 -11.49 5.01
CA MET A 324 -1.42 -12.80 4.64
C MET A 324 -1.80 -13.66 5.85
N ALA A 325 -0.96 -13.69 6.89
CA ALA A 325 -1.22 -14.48 8.10
C ALA A 325 -2.50 -13.98 8.81
N THR A 326 -2.58 -12.67 9.08
CA THR A 326 -3.75 -12.05 9.73
C THR A 326 -5.04 -12.26 8.94
N ASN A 327 -5.00 -12.29 7.60
CA ASN A 327 -6.17 -12.54 6.75
C ASN A 327 -6.55 -14.03 6.63
N ALA A 328 -5.77 -14.95 7.20
CA ALA A 328 -6.04 -16.39 7.20
C ALA A 328 -6.32 -16.97 8.61
N GLU A 329 -6.11 -16.16 9.65
CA GLU A 329 -6.40 -16.46 11.06
C GLU A 329 -7.82 -15.99 11.50
N ILE A 330 -8.58 -15.33 10.62
CA ILE A 330 -9.94 -14.81 10.83
C ILE A 330 -10.96 -15.63 10.03
#